data_AF-A0AAV4E194-F1
#
_entry.id   AF-A0AAV4E194-F1
#
_cell.length_a   1.000
_cell.length_b   1.000
_cell.length_c   1.000
_cell.angle_alpha   90.00
_cell.angle_beta   90.00
_cell.angle_gamma   90.00
#
_symmetry.space_group_name_H-M   'P 1'
#
loop_
_entity.id
_entity.type
_entity.pdbx_description
1 polymer ?
#
loop_
_entity_poly.entity_id
_entity_poly.type
_entity_poly.pdbx_seq_one_letter_code
_entity_poly.pdbx_strand_id
1 'polypeptide(L)'
;MFPKTYQRWHQCALHEPLAGNLLIGKFIMFRLDVPVASEVFAVIGQIWHHLRRKERGTREGQVHTGYEIGSATVYARFPGSEKDTSLFSQILDYKIVKKVETEICATYIMRMRNFNL
;
A
#
# COMPACT_ATOMS: atom_id res chain seq x y z
N MET A 1 -8.68 5.35 5.13
CA MET A 1 -7.41 6.07 5.44
C MET A 1 -6.45 5.85 4.29
N PHE A 2 -5.73 6.88 3.85
CA PHE A 2 -4.70 6.81 2.81
C PHE A 2 -3.37 6.26 3.37
N PRO A 3 -2.44 5.74 2.53
CA PRO A 3 -1.11 5.37 2.99
C PRO A 3 -0.34 6.59 3.49
N LYS A 4 0.60 6.35 4.40
CA LYS A 4 1.52 7.39 4.86
C LYS A 4 2.58 7.63 3.80
N THR A 5 2.91 8.89 3.56
CA THR A 5 3.99 9.34 2.67
C THR A 5 5.16 9.86 3.48
N TYR A 6 6.38 9.69 2.99
CA TYR A 6 7.61 10.13 3.65
C TYR A 6 8.32 11.23 2.85
N GLN A 7 9.36 11.85 3.42
CA GLN A 7 10.02 13.06 2.89
C GLN A 7 10.46 12.94 1.42
N ARG A 8 10.85 11.74 0.96
CA ARG A 8 11.29 11.49 -0.43
C ARG A 8 10.13 11.29 -1.42
N TRP A 9 8.88 11.36 -0.97
CA TRP A 9 7.69 11.39 -1.82
C TRP A 9 7.49 12.81 -2.40
N HIS A 10 8.40 13.25 -3.26
CA HIS A 10 8.33 14.53 -3.96
C HIS A 10 8.20 14.28 -5.46
N GLN A 11 7.29 15.00 -6.14
CA GLN A 11 6.97 14.77 -7.56
C GLN A 11 6.58 13.31 -7.89
N CYS A 12 6.05 12.60 -6.89
CA CYS A 12 5.54 11.24 -7.03
C CYS A 12 4.02 11.26 -7.11
N ALA A 13 3.43 10.28 -7.80
CA ALA A 13 1.98 10.09 -7.86
C ALA A 13 1.63 8.65 -7.49
N LEU A 14 0.58 8.46 -6.69
CA LEU A 14 0.09 7.14 -6.31
C LEU A 14 -1.19 6.85 -7.08
N HIS A 15 -1.19 5.78 -7.87
CA HIS A 15 -2.36 5.33 -8.60
C HIS A 15 -3.07 4.21 -7.86
N GLU A 16 -2.30 3.20 -7.41
CA GLU A 16 -2.81 2.05 -6.67
C GLU A 16 -1.76 1.51 -5.68
N PRO A 17 -2.18 0.96 -4.53
CA PRO A 17 -3.51 1.05 -3.93
C PRO A 17 -3.69 2.40 -3.19
N LEU A 18 -4.85 3.05 -3.33
CA LEU A 18 -5.12 4.31 -2.62
C LEU A 18 -5.48 4.10 -1.14
N ALA A 19 -5.98 2.92 -0.79
CA ALA A 19 -6.29 2.57 0.58
C ALA A 19 -5.00 2.25 1.35
N GLY A 20 -4.79 2.94 2.48
CA GLY A 20 -3.67 2.70 3.39
C GLY A 20 -3.77 1.40 4.19
N ASN A 21 -4.93 0.75 4.20
CA ASN A 21 -5.12 -0.57 4.80
C ASN A 21 -5.24 -1.61 3.68
N LEU A 22 -4.38 -2.62 3.69
CA LEU A 22 -4.37 -3.74 2.77
C LEU A 22 -4.85 -5.00 3.48
N LEU A 23 -5.69 -5.79 2.83
CA LEU A 23 -6.17 -7.05 3.42
C LEU A 23 -5.12 -8.15 3.29
N ILE A 24 -5.01 -9.00 4.31
CA ILE A 24 -4.23 -10.23 4.24
C ILE A 24 -4.76 -11.18 3.14
N GLY A 25 -3.87 -12.01 2.59
CA GLY A 25 -4.17 -13.07 1.63
C GLY A 25 -4.62 -12.55 0.26
N LYS A 26 -4.20 -11.33 -0.13
CA LYS A 26 -4.59 -10.69 -1.38
C LYS A 26 -3.38 -10.38 -2.24
N PHE A 27 -3.56 -10.52 -3.55
CA PHE A 27 -2.66 -9.95 -4.54
C PHE A 27 -3.07 -8.52 -4.82
N ILE A 28 -2.22 -7.56 -4.45
CA ILE A 28 -2.46 -6.13 -4.59
C ILE A 28 -1.57 -5.60 -5.70
N MET A 29 -2.16 -4.83 -6.62
CA MET A 29 -1.40 -4.08 -7.60
C MET A 29 -0.86 -2.80 -6.94
N PHE A 30 0.46 -2.66 -6.96
CA PHE A 30 1.10 -1.38 -6.68
C PHE A 30 1.36 -0.70 -8.02
N ARG A 31 0.89 0.54 -8.17
CA ARG A 31 1.14 1.38 -9.33
C ARG A 31 1.36 2.82 -8.88
N LEU A 32 2.52 3.36 -9.18
CA LEU A 32 2.92 4.70 -8.77
C LEU A 32 3.93 5.29 -9.75
N ASP A 33 3.92 6.61 -9.90
CA ASP A 33 4.95 7.33 -10.63
C ASP A 33 6.04 7.79 -9.66
N VAL A 34 7.26 7.34 -9.92
CA VAL A 34 8.46 7.73 -9.17
C VAL A 34 9.55 8.06 -10.21
N PRO A 35 9.42 9.20 -10.91
CA PRO A 35 10.12 9.44 -12.18
C PRO A 35 11.65 9.49 -12.04
N VAL A 36 12.14 9.99 -10.91
CA VAL A 36 13.58 10.15 -10.64
C VAL A 36 14.22 8.94 -9.97
N ALA A 37 13.45 7.94 -9.53
CA ALA A 37 14.02 6.75 -8.90
C ALA A 37 14.60 5.79 -9.95
N SER A 38 15.75 5.17 -9.64
CA SER A 38 16.33 4.11 -10.47
C SER A 38 15.60 2.79 -10.25
N GLU A 39 15.35 2.44 -8.98
CA GLU A 39 14.73 1.18 -8.53
C GLU A 39 13.65 1.46 -7.49
N VAL A 40 12.57 0.67 -7.49
CA VAL A 40 11.47 0.77 -6.52
C VAL A 40 11.02 -0.62 -6.09
N PHE A 41 10.86 -0.83 -4.80
CA PHE A 41 10.44 -2.10 -4.22
C PHE A 41 9.26 -1.92 -3.28
N ALA A 42 8.30 -2.84 -3.32
CA ALA A 42 7.35 -3.03 -2.25
C ALA A 42 7.87 -4.15 -1.34
N VAL A 43 7.92 -3.90 -0.03
CA VAL A 43 8.46 -4.81 0.96
C VAL A 43 7.35 -5.22 1.92
N ILE A 44 7.14 -6.52 2.06
CA ILE A 44 6.16 -7.11 2.98
C ILE A 44 6.88 -8.17 3.82
N GLY A 45 6.91 -7.98 5.14
CA GLY A 45 7.76 -8.76 6.04
C GLY A 45 9.24 -8.56 5.69
N GLN A 46 9.91 -9.62 5.25
CA GLN A 46 11.32 -9.59 4.81
C GLN A 46 11.48 -9.78 3.29
N ILE A 47 10.38 -9.77 2.54
CA ILE A 47 10.38 -10.08 1.12
C ILE A 47 10.33 -8.79 0.31
N TRP A 48 11.29 -8.63 -0.60
CA TRP A 48 11.41 -7.48 -1.49
C TRP A 48 10.83 -7.81 -2.87
N HIS A 49 9.80 -7.07 -3.28
CA HIS A 49 9.14 -7.22 -4.56
C HIS A 49 9.48 -6.03 -5.47
N HIS A 50 10.27 -6.29 -6.53
CA HIS A 50 10.66 -5.26 -7.48
C HIS A 50 9.44 -4.76 -8.28
N LEU A 51 9.16 -3.47 -8.22
CA LEU A 51 8.16 -2.81 -9.05
C LEU A 51 8.81 -2.38 -10.37
N ARG A 52 8.43 -3.07 -11.45
CA ARG A 52 9.05 -2.91 -12.77
C ARG A 52 8.73 -1.53 -13.35
N ARG A 53 9.71 -0.97 -14.04
CA ARG A 53 9.51 0.25 -14.82
C ARG A 53 8.57 -0.03 -16.00
N LYS A 54 7.60 0.84 -16.19
CA LYS A 54 6.78 0.95 -17.41
C LYS A 54 7.07 2.28 -18.10
N GLU A 55 6.20 2.69 -19.01
CA GLU A 55 6.32 3.97 -19.70
C GLU A 55 6.28 5.15 -18.72
N ARG A 56 6.87 6.28 -19.12
CA ARG A 56 6.75 7.59 -18.44
C ARG A 56 7.15 7.64 -16.95
N GLY A 57 7.90 6.66 -16.45
CA GLY A 57 8.37 6.64 -15.05
C GLY A 57 7.41 5.97 -14.07
N THR A 58 6.34 5.35 -14.58
CA THR A 58 5.45 4.49 -13.79
C THR A 58 6.18 3.23 -13.34
N ARG A 59 5.96 2.85 -12.09
CA ARG A 59 6.47 1.65 -11.43
C ARG A 59 5.29 0.79 -11.03
N GLU A 60 5.29 -0.47 -11.44
CA GLU A 60 4.20 -1.37 -11.09
C GLU A 60 4.63 -2.82 -10.79
N GLY A 61 3.84 -3.47 -9.96
CA GLY A 61 4.03 -4.86 -9.59
C GLY A 61 2.88 -5.38 -8.75
N GLN A 62 2.49 -6.63 -9.01
CA GLN A 62 1.50 -7.33 -8.19
C GLN A 62 2.21 -8.05 -7.04
N VAL A 63 1.75 -7.80 -5.81
CA VAL A 63 2.39 -8.29 -4.59
C VAL A 63 1.36 -8.99 -3.71
N HIS A 64 1.71 -10.18 -3.23
CA HIS A 64 0.88 -10.91 -2.26
C HIS A 64 1.12 -10.37 -0.85
N THR A 65 0.06 -9.97 -0.14
CA THR A 65 0.14 -9.38 1.21
C THR A 65 0.51 -10.38 2.31
N GLY A 66 0.64 -11.67 1.99
CA GLY A 66 0.88 -12.70 2.99
C GLY A 66 -0.34 -12.92 3.88
N TYR A 67 -0.22 -13.76 4.91
CA TYR A 67 -1.34 -14.14 5.78
C TYR A 67 -1.28 -13.51 7.18
N GLU A 68 -0.28 -12.66 7.41
CA GLU A 68 -0.02 -12.04 8.70
C GLU A 68 -0.35 -10.54 8.69
N ILE A 69 -0.80 -10.03 9.84
CA ILE A 69 -0.98 -8.59 10.06
C ILE A 69 0.41 -7.96 10.15
N GLY A 70 0.57 -6.75 9.61
CA GLY A 70 1.85 -6.07 9.62
C GLY A 70 1.84 -4.78 8.82
N SER A 71 2.92 -4.51 8.10
CA SER A 71 3.06 -3.37 7.20
C SER A 71 3.48 -3.82 5.80
N ALA A 72 3.08 -3.03 4.81
CA ALA A 72 3.69 -3.05 3.49
C ALA A 72 4.34 -1.69 3.26
N THR A 73 5.63 -1.68 2.96
CA THR A 73 6.41 -0.45 2.86
C THR A 73 7.02 -0.36 1.47
N VAL A 74 6.88 0.80 0.82
CA VAL A 74 7.49 1.03 -0.50
C VAL A 74 8.78 1.81 -0.32
N TYR A 75 9.84 1.28 -0.91
CA TYR A 75 11.17 1.87 -0.94
C TYR A 75 11.54 2.26 -2.35
N ALA A 76 12.29 3.36 -2.48
CA ALA A 76 12.84 3.81 -3.74
C ALA A 76 14.30 4.21 -3.60
N ARG A 77 15.07 3.93 -4.64
CA ARG A 77 16.45 4.36 -4.78
C ARG A 77 16.51 5.57 -5.70
N PHE A 78 17.04 6.67 -5.20
CA PHE A 78 17.19 7.91 -5.95
C PHE A 78 18.67 8.17 -6.28
N PRO A 79 18.98 8.71 -7.46
CA PRO A 79 20.34 9.13 -7.79
C PRO A 79 20.74 10.35 -6.93
N GLY A 80 21.97 10.36 -6.41
CA GLY A 80 22.60 11.60 -5.92
C GLY A 80 22.45 11.97 -4.44
N SER A 81 22.37 11.05 -3.48
CA SER A 81 22.78 11.39 -2.10
C SER A 81 24.30 11.31 -2.01
N GLU A 82 24.96 12.47 -2.16
CA GLU A 82 26.39 12.63 -1.94
C GLU A 82 26.79 11.94 -0.62
N LYS A 83 27.71 10.98 -0.74
CA LYS A 83 28.32 10.10 0.30
C LYS A 83 27.69 8.75 0.61
N ASP A 84 26.48 8.41 0.17
CA ASP A 84 25.94 7.05 0.33
C ASP A 84 25.03 6.66 -0.83
N THR A 85 25.63 6.19 -1.92
CA THR A 85 24.96 5.84 -3.19
C THR A 85 24.15 4.54 -3.17
N SER A 86 23.88 3.97 -1.99
CA SER A 86 23.34 2.61 -1.83
C SER A 86 22.08 2.51 -0.98
N LEU A 87 21.57 3.61 -0.41
CA LEU A 87 20.46 3.53 0.56
C LEU A 87 19.09 3.70 -0.11
N PHE A 88 18.25 2.69 0.06
CA PHE A 88 16.83 2.76 -0.27
C PHE A 88 16.11 3.69 0.72
N SER A 89 15.36 4.65 0.20
CA SER A 89 14.53 5.55 1.02
C SER A 89 13.11 5.00 1.09
N GLN A 90 12.54 4.96 2.30
CA GLN A 90 11.12 4.72 2.48
C GLN A 90 10.31 5.88 1.89
N ILE A 91 9.29 5.57 1.09
CA ILE A 91 8.45 6.58 0.42
C ILE A 91 6.96 6.42 0.72
N LEU A 92 6.48 5.20 0.95
CA LEU A 92 5.10 4.92 1.35
C LEU A 92 5.04 3.86 2.44
N ASP A 93 4.02 3.92 3.28
CA ASP A 93 3.70 2.89 4.26
C ASP A 93 2.20 2.60 4.33
N TYR A 94 1.89 1.30 4.36
CA TYR A 94 0.55 0.73 4.45
C TYR A 94 0.47 -0.19 5.65
N LYS A 95 -0.73 -0.34 6.21
CA LYS A 95 -1.04 -1.34 7.22
C LYS A 95 -1.65 -2.57 6.57
N ILE A 96 -1.15 -3.75 6.88
CA ILE A 96 -1.78 -5.01 6.51
C ILE A 96 -2.69 -5.45 7.65
N VAL A 97 -3.98 -5.64 7.35
CA VAL A 97 -5.03 -5.87 8.34
C VAL A 97 -5.88 -7.09 7.98
N LYS A 98 -6.50 -7.69 8.99
CA LYS A 98 -7.56 -8.68 8.76
C LYS A 98 -8.83 -7.99 8.26
N LYS A 99 -9.62 -8.70 7.45
CA LYS A 99 -10.96 -8.27 7.12
C LYS A 99 -11.78 -8.28 8.41
N VAL A 100 -12.27 -7.11 8.82
CA VAL A 100 -13.26 -7.05 9.88
C VAL A 100 -14.57 -7.45 9.24
N GLU A 101 -15.10 -8.62 9.61
CA GLU A 101 -16.49 -8.94 9.33
C GLU A 101 -17.33 -8.01 10.20
N THR A 102 -17.81 -6.92 9.63
CA THR A 102 -18.95 -6.21 10.22
C THR A 102 -20.15 -7.15 10.10
N GLU A 103 -20.41 -7.90 11.17
CA GLU A 103 -21.75 -8.39 11.45
C GLU A 103 -22.65 -7.17 11.51
N ILE A 104 -23.36 -6.89 10.42
CA ILE A 104 -24.49 -5.99 10.48
C ILE A 104 -25.49 -6.72 11.38
N CYS A 105 -25.58 -6.31 12.66
CA CYS A 105 -26.64 -6.79 13.55
C CYS A 105 -28.00 -6.51 12.90
N ALA A 106 -28.56 -7.53 12.25
CA ALA A 106 -29.92 -7.55 11.72
C ALA A 106 -31.00 -7.37 12.82
N THR A 107 -30.59 -7.20 14.08
CA THR A 107 -31.46 -6.89 15.21
C THR A 107 -32.09 -5.50 15.14
N TYR A 108 -31.50 -4.54 14.40
CA TYR A 108 -32.08 -3.19 14.28
C TYR A 108 -33.27 -3.10 13.30
N ILE A 109 -33.39 -4.03 12.34
CA ILE A 109 -34.49 -4.00 11.35
C ILE A 109 -35.75 -4.71 11.87
N MET A 110 -35.61 -5.64 12.83
CA MET A 110 -36.76 -6.35 13.42
C MET A 110 -37.48 -5.54 14.51
N ARG A 111 -36.85 -4.50 15.09
CA ARG A 111 -37.49 -3.67 16.14
C ARG A 111 -38.41 -2.56 15.61
N MET A 112 -38.34 -2.24 14.31
CA MET A 112 -39.24 -1.25 13.69
C MET A 112 -40.50 -1.83 13.04
N ARG A 113 -40.70 -3.16 13.07
CA ARG A 113 -41.93 -3.79 12.52
C ARG A 113 -43.03 -4.08 13.57
N ASN A 114 -42.79 -3.82 14.85
CA ASN A 114 -43.76 -4.09 15.94
C ASN A 114 -44.35 -2.82 16.59
N PHE A 115 -44.18 -1.64 16.01
CA PHE A 115 -44.89 -0.42 16.42
C PHE A 115 -45.87 -0.01 15.31
N ASN A 116 -46.94 -0.79 15.16
CA ASN A 116 -48.19 -0.43 14.46
C ASN A 116 -49.27 -1.46 14.86
N LEU A 117 -49.51 -1.56 16.18
CA LEU A 117 -50.74 -2.11 16.75
C LEU A 117 -51.45 -0.97 17.47
#